data_AF-A0A258U3A8-F1
#
_entry.id   AF-A0A258U3A8-F1
#
_cell.length_a   1.000
_cell.length_b   1.000
_cell.length_c   1.000
_cell.angle_alpha   90.00
_cell.angle_beta   90.00
_cell.angle_gamma   90.00
#
_symmetry.space_group_name_H-M   'P 1'
#
loop_
_entity.id
_entity.type
_entity.pdbx_description
1 polymer ?
#
loop_
_entity_poly.entity_id
_entity_poly.type
_entity_poly.pdbx_seq_one_letter_code
_entity_poly.pdbx_strand_id
1 'polypeptide(L)'
;KGMWPAEGAVSHAALSLMAEHGVQWAATGQAVLANSLVKSHLSVNDQLQYLYQPYRVTNGKNDVTCFFRDDGLSDKIGFEYAKMHTADAVNDFMQSLDAILAATPKGQCKVVSVILDGENAWEYYPYNGYYFLKELYEALANHPAIAMTTFSDILQMQHTGQLPPAKILPQIAAGSWVYGTFSTWIGSPAKNLAWDLLCKAKKAYDQTINSLSSEQQQACERQLAICEGSDWFWWFGDYNASDSVKSFDQLYRRNLMNLYQLLGQPIPENLHEPISHGGGSSENAGTMRRGQDA
;
A
#
# COMPACT_ATOMS: atom_id res chain seq x y z
N LYS A 1 14.59 5.38 -7.46
CA LYS A 1 14.10 4.74 -8.70
C LYS A 1 12.65 4.31 -8.55
N GLY A 2 12.31 3.51 -7.52
CA GLY A 2 10.93 3.19 -7.18
C GLY A 2 10.41 3.90 -5.95
N MET A 3 9.09 3.83 -5.76
CA MET A 3 8.40 4.26 -4.54
C MET A 3 7.27 3.27 -4.22
N TRP A 4 7.17 2.88 -2.94
CA TRP A 4 5.96 2.27 -2.39
C TRP A 4 5.09 3.41 -1.84
N PRO A 5 3.94 3.73 -2.47
CA PRO A 5 2.97 4.63 -1.86
C PRO A 5 2.50 4.00 -0.55
N ALA A 6 2.35 4.80 0.52
CA ALA A 6 1.84 4.29 1.80
C ALA A 6 0.54 3.51 1.55
N GLU A 7 0.46 2.26 2.03
CA GLU A 7 -0.69 1.37 1.83
C GLU A 7 -1.01 1.05 0.36
N GLY A 8 -0.03 1.17 -0.55
CA GLY A 8 -0.28 1.11 -1.98
C GLY A 8 -1.33 2.13 -2.44
N ALA A 9 -1.58 3.19 -1.67
CA ALA A 9 -2.61 4.19 -1.93
C ALA A 9 -2.22 5.06 -3.13
N VAL A 10 -3.00 4.99 -4.19
CA VAL A 10 -2.72 5.70 -5.44
C VAL A 10 -3.93 6.48 -5.94
N SER A 11 -3.64 7.52 -6.70
CA SER A 11 -4.56 8.25 -7.55
C SER A 11 -3.80 8.74 -8.78
N HIS A 12 -4.52 9.22 -9.79
CA HIS A 12 -3.87 9.77 -10.98
C HIS A 12 -2.95 10.95 -10.63
N ALA A 13 -3.43 11.84 -9.75
CA ALA A 13 -2.68 13.01 -9.30
C ALA A 13 -1.41 12.60 -8.54
N ALA A 14 -1.51 11.64 -7.60
CA ALA A 14 -0.36 11.18 -6.83
C ALA A 14 0.70 10.52 -7.71
N LEU A 15 0.30 9.62 -8.61
CA LEU A 15 1.22 8.96 -9.54
C LEU A 15 1.86 9.94 -10.54
N SER A 16 1.11 10.94 -11.00
CA SER A 16 1.62 12.00 -11.87
C SER A 16 2.69 12.84 -11.16
N LEU A 17 2.43 13.22 -9.90
CA LEU A 17 3.38 13.97 -9.08
C LEU A 17 4.66 13.17 -8.83
N MET A 18 4.54 11.87 -8.55
CA MET A 18 5.70 10.96 -8.43
C MET A 18 6.51 10.93 -9.73
N ALA A 19 5.86 10.79 -10.89
CA ALA A 19 6.51 10.79 -12.20
C ALA A 19 7.25 12.11 -12.47
N GLU A 20 6.65 13.25 -12.10
CA GLU A 20 7.27 14.58 -12.21
C GLU A 20 8.55 14.72 -11.39
N HIS A 21 8.65 13.99 -10.27
CA HIS A 21 9.83 13.95 -9.41
C HIS A 21 10.80 12.81 -9.76
N GLY A 22 10.65 12.19 -10.93
CA GLY A 22 11.58 11.18 -11.44
C GLY A 22 11.43 9.79 -10.82
N VAL A 23 10.30 9.49 -10.16
CA VAL A 23 9.96 8.12 -9.76
C VAL A 23 9.62 7.32 -11.02
N GLN A 24 10.34 6.22 -11.23
CA GLN A 24 10.22 5.39 -12.43
C GLN A 24 9.16 4.30 -12.27
N TRP A 25 9.00 3.76 -11.06
CA TRP A 25 7.99 2.76 -10.77
C TRP A 25 7.32 2.96 -9.42
N ALA A 26 6.06 2.53 -9.36
CA ALA A 26 5.28 2.42 -8.13
C ALA A 26 4.57 1.07 -8.08
N ALA A 27 4.05 0.68 -6.91
CA ALA A 27 3.26 -0.54 -6.79
C ALA A 27 1.99 -0.34 -5.94
N THR A 28 0.95 -1.11 -6.22
CA THR A 28 -0.37 -1.05 -5.56
C THR A 28 -1.10 -2.41 -5.65
N GLY A 29 -2.36 -2.48 -5.23
CA GLY A 29 -3.13 -3.73 -5.16
C GLY A 29 -3.85 -4.15 -6.44
N GLN A 30 -4.20 -5.43 -6.52
CA GLN A 30 -4.95 -6.03 -7.62
C GLN A 30 -6.30 -5.34 -7.86
N ALA A 31 -7.03 -5.06 -6.78
CA ALA A 31 -8.34 -4.43 -6.86
C ALA A 31 -8.28 -3.01 -7.46
N VAL A 32 -7.18 -2.27 -7.24
CA VAL A 32 -6.94 -0.99 -7.91
C VAL A 32 -6.81 -1.18 -9.42
N LEU A 33 -6.09 -2.20 -9.88
CA LEU A 33 -5.99 -2.52 -11.31
C LEU A 33 -7.36 -2.85 -11.89
N ALA A 34 -8.11 -3.76 -11.25
CA ALA A 34 -9.43 -4.16 -11.72
C ALA A 34 -10.37 -2.94 -11.85
N ASN A 35 -10.43 -2.10 -10.81
CA ASN A 35 -11.23 -0.87 -10.83
C ASN A 35 -10.76 0.11 -11.92
N SER A 36 -9.46 0.20 -12.17
CA SER A 36 -8.86 1.05 -13.20
C SER A 36 -9.19 0.60 -14.62
N LEU A 37 -9.18 -0.73 -14.86
CA LEU A 37 -9.57 -1.33 -16.13
C LEU A 37 -11.06 -1.12 -16.40
N VAL A 38 -11.93 -1.36 -15.41
CA VAL A 38 -13.37 -1.09 -15.51
C VAL A 38 -13.63 0.39 -15.81
N LYS A 39 -12.96 1.30 -15.08
CA LYS A 39 -13.02 2.75 -15.32
C LYS A 39 -12.53 3.15 -16.72
N SER A 40 -11.66 2.36 -17.32
CA SER A 40 -11.16 2.53 -18.70
C SER A 40 -12.00 1.80 -19.74
N HIS A 41 -13.14 1.20 -19.37
CA HIS A 41 -13.97 0.35 -20.23
C HIS A 41 -13.21 -0.85 -20.84
N LEU A 42 -12.24 -1.39 -20.11
CA LEU A 42 -11.46 -2.58 -20.47
C LEU A 42 -11.98 -3.82 -19.72
N SER A 43 -11.77 -5.01 -20.30
CA SER A 43 -12.23 -6.27 -19.73
C SER A 43 -11.43 -6.65 -18.48
N VAL A 44 -12.15 -7.17 -17.47
CA VAL A 44 -11.60 -7.77 -16.25
C VAL A 44 -12.01 -9.24 -16.09
N ASN A 45 -12.47 -9.88 -17.18
CA ASN A 45 -13.04 -11.23 -17.12
C ASN A 45 -11.98 -12.32 -16.91
N ASP A 46 -10.73 -12.08 -17.33
CA ASP A 46 -9.64 -13.05 -17.22
C ASP A 46 -8.42 -12.40 -16.54
N GLN A 47 -8.22 -12.74 -15.27
CA GLN A 47 -7.12 -12.26 -14.45
C GLN A 47 -5.75 -12.55 -15.06
N LEU A 48 -5.56 -13.70 -15.72
CA LEU A 48 -4.28 -14.08 -16.32
C LEU A 48 -3.86 -13.15 -17.46
N GLN A 49 -4.83 -12.51 -18.12
CA GLN A 49 -4.58 -11.59 -19.23
C GLN A 49 -4.16 -10.20 -18.76
N TYR A 50 -4.69 -9.74 -17.63
CA TYR A 50 -4.48 -8.37 -17.18
C TYR A 50 -3.48 -8.26 -16.02
N LEU A 51 -3.45 -9.18 -15.06
CA LEU A 51 -2.75 -8.97 -13.79
C LEU A 51 -1.23 -9.07 -13.90
N TYR A 52 -0.73 -10.11 -14.57
CA TYR A 52 0.70 -10.46 -14.53
C TYR A 52 1.54 -9.69 -15.55
N GLN A 53 1.39 -8.37 -15.56
CA GLN A 53 2.17 -7.44 -16.39
C GLN A 53 2.18 -6.04 -15.76
N PRO A 54 3.26 -5.25 -15.97
CA PRO A 54 3.26 -3.85 -15.57
C PRO A 54 2.37 -3.00 -16.48
N TYR A 55 1.87 -1.89 -15.93
CA TYR A 55 1.18 -0.87 -16.69
C TYR A 55 1.85 0.49 -16.58
N ARG A 56 1.77 1.28 -17.65
CA ARG A 56 2.29 2.64 -17.68
C ARG A 56 1.16 3.63 -17.44
N VAL A 57 1.33 4.50 -16.45
CA VAL A 57 0.46 5.64 -16.16
C VAL A 57 1.20 6.92 -16.57
N THR A 58 0.53 7.82 -17.27
CA THR A 58 1.15 9.02 -17.86
C THR A 58 0.32 10.26 -17.57
N ASN A 59 0.97 11.40 -17.33
CA ASN A 59 0.34 12.73 -17.34
C ASN A 59 0.53 13.45 -18.69
N GLY A 60 1.01 12.74 -19.71
CA GLY A 60 1.34 13.25 -21.04
C GLY A 60 2.75 13.85 -21.17
N LYS A 61 3.47 14.06 -20.07
CA LYS A 61 4.87 14.55 -20.06
C LYS A 61 5.82 13.55 -19.42
N ASN A 62 5.42 13.00 -18.28
CA ASN A 62 6.17 12.04 -17.49
C ASN A 62 5.32 10.78 -17.28
N ASP A 63 6.01 9.66 -17.21
CA ASP A 63 5.42 8.34 -17.07
C ASP A 63 5.92 7.67 -15.79
N VAL A 64 5.06 6.90 -15.15
CA VAL A 64 5.42 5.97 -14.09
C VAL A 64 4.88 4.57 -14.41
N THR A 65 5.71 3.56 -14.23
CA THR A 65 5.30 2.16 -14.40
C THR A 65 4.75 1.62 -13.09
N CYS A 66 3.49 1.21 -13.09
CA CYS A 66 2.81 0.60 -11.95
C CYS A 66 2.86 -0.92 -12.03
N PHE A 67 3.23 -1.54 -10.92
CA PHE A 67 3.13 -2.98 -10.66
C PHE A 67 1.96 -3.25 -9.73
N PHE A 68 1.24 -4.34 -9.98
CA PHE A 68 0.03 -4.68 -9.22
C PHE A 68 0.23 -6.01 -8.54
N ARG A 69 0.00 -6.00 -7.23
CA ARG A 69 0.03 -7.17 -6.36
C ARG A 69 -0.86 -8.27 -6.91
N ASP A 70 -0.41 -9.52 -6.83
CA ASP A 70 -1.29 -10.67 -6.85
C ASP A 70 -1.83 -10.91 -5.44
N ASP A 71 -3.13 -10.66 -5.24
CA ASP A 71 -3.71 -10.72 -3.89
C ASP A 71 -3.71 -12.14 -3.35
N GLY A 72 -3.98 -13.15 -4.19
CA GLY A 72 -4.05 -14.55 -3.76
C GLY A 72 -2.71 -15.09 -3.26
N LEU A 73 -1.66 -14.96 -4.06
CA LEU A 73 -0.30 -15.39 -3.69
C LEU A 73 0.22 -14.64 -2.46
N SER A 74 -0.02 -13.33 -2.42
CA SER A 74 0.48 -12.47 -1.34
C SER A 74 -0.29 -12.70 -0.03
N ASP A 75 -1.61 -12.88 -0.08
CA ASP A 75 -2.44 -13.16 1.10
C ASP A 75 -2.21 -14.57 1.65
N LYS A 76 -1.90 -15.56 0.80
CA LYS A 76 -1.49 -16.89 1.28
C LYS A 76 -0.25 -16.82 2.18
N ILE A 77 0.77 -16.05 1.78
CA ILE A 77 1.95 -15.80 2.62
C ILE A 77 1.55 -15.03 3.89
N GLY A 78 0.70 -14.01 3.77
CA GLY A 78 0.32 -13.18 4.90
C GLY A 78 -0.53 -13.88 5.98
N PHE A 79 -1.41 -14.80 5.59
CA PHE A 79 -2.52 -15.24 6.45
C PHE A 79 -2.75 -16.76 6.54
N GLU A 80 -2.14 -17.55 5.64
CA GLU A 80 -2.47 -18.98 5.50
C GLU A 80 -1.26 -19.88 5.77
N TYR A 81 -0.14 -19.63 5.10
CA TYR A 81 1.05 -20.48 5.14
C TYR A 81 1.72 -20.56 6.52
N ALA A 82 1.52 -19.56 7.40
CA ALA A 82 1.97 -19.64 8.79
C ALA A 82 1.36 -20.84 9.56
N LYS A 83 0.20 -21.33 9.12
CA LYS A 83 -0.55 -22.45 9.73
C LYS A 83 -0.20 -23.80 9.09
N MET A 84 0.70 -23.82 8.10
CA MET A 84 1.07 -25.01 7.32
C MET A 84 2.50 -25.46 7.64
N HIS A 85 2.81 -26.73 7.33
CA HIS A 85 4.20 -27.15 7.27
C HIS A 85 4.92 -26.44 6.12
N THR A 86 6.16 -26.00 6.36
CA THR A 86 6.92 -25.17 5.43
C THR A 86 7.00 -25.78 4.03
N ALA A 87 7.34 -27.07 3.92
CA ALA A 87 7.43 -27.75 2.64
C ALA A 87 6.10 -27.75 1.87
N ASP A 88 4.97 -27.92 2.56
CA ASP A 88 3.64 -27.92 1.94
C ASP A 88 3.25 -26.52 1.45
N ALA A 89 3.54 -25.49 2.25
CA ALA A 89 3.30 -24.09 1.89
C ALA A 89 4.13 -23.66 0.66
N VAL A 90 5.42 -24.00 0.63
CA VAL A 90 6.29 -23.72 -0.52
C VAL A 90 5.81 -24.47 -1.76
N ASN A 91 5.43 -25.74 -1.62
CA ASN A 91 4.90 -26.53 -2.74
C ASN A 91 3.61 -25.92 -3.31
N ASP A 92 2.66 -25.49 -2.46
CA ASP A 92 1.43 -24.82 -2.90
C ASP A 92 1.71 -23.50 -3.64
N PHE A 93 2.68 -22.72 -3.14
CA PHE A 93 3.08 -21.47 -3.79
C PHE A 93 3.69 -21.72 -5.17
N MET A 94 4.61 -22.69 -5.28
CA MET A 94 5.25 -23.05 -6.54
C MET A 94 4.23 -23.62 -7.55
N GLN A 95 3.29 -24.45 -7.10
CA GLN A 95 2.20 -24.94 -7.97
C GLN A 95 1.33 -23.80 -8.51
N SER A 96 1.09 -22.77 -7.70
CA SER A 96 0.33 -21.59 -8.13
C SER A 96 1.08 -20.81 -9.22
N LEU A 97 2.41 -20.66 -9.11
CA LEU A 97 3.24 -20.07 -10.16
C LEU A 97 3.31 -20.93 -11.43
N ASP A 98 3.41 -22.25 -11.28
CA ASP A 98 3.39 -23.19 -12.39
C ASP A 98 2.07 -23.14 -13.16
N ALA A 99 0.94 -22.97 -12.47
CA ALA A 99 -0.36 -22.79 -13.10
C ALA A 99 -0.40 -21.49 -13.94
N ILE A 100 0.15 -20.39 -13.44
CA ILE A 100 0.27 -19.12 -14.19
C ILE A 100 1.16 -19.32 -15.42
N LEU A 101 2.29 -20.01 -15.27
CA LEU A 101 3.20 -20.31 -16.35
C LEU A 101 2.54 -21.20 -17.41
N ALA A 102 1.83 -22.25 -17.01
CA ALA A 102 1.15 -23.18 -17.91
C ALA A 102 0.04 -22.49 -18.72
N ALA A 103 -0.63 -21.49 -18.13
CA ALA A 103 -1.63 -20.67 -18.81
C ALA A 103 -1.01 -19.55 -19.67
N THR A 104 0.30 -19.31 -19.58
CA THR A 104 0.98 -18.27 -20.35
C THR A 104 1.23 -18.73 -21.79
N PRO A 105 0.78 -17.98 -22.82
CA PRO A 105 1.03 -18.34 -24.20
C PRO A 105 2.52 -18.46 -24.52
N LYS A 106 2.89 -19.44 -25.36
CA LYS A 106 4.28 -19.63 -25.78
C LYS A 106 4.89 -18.35 -26.36
N GLY A 107 6.09 -18.01 -25.91
CA GLY A 107 6.80 -16.80 -26.34
C GLY A 107 6.38 -15.52 -25.61
N GLN A 108 5.44 -15.60 -24.66
CA GLN A 108 5.14 -14.49 -23.75
C GLN A 108 5.81 -14.70 -22.39
N CYS A 109 6.19 -13.60 -21.76
CA CYS A 109 6.66 -13.58 -20.38
C CYS A 109 5.65 -12.80 -19.54
N LYS A 110 5.35 -13.32 -18.36
CA LYS A 110 4.50 -12.66 -17.36
C LYS A 110 5.36 -12.14 -16.22
N VAL A 111 4.91 -11.07 -15.60
CA VAL A 111 5.52 -10.50 -14.39
C VAL A 111 4.55 -10.71 -13.24
N VAL A 112 4.86 -11.66 -12.37
CA VAL A 112 4.08 -11.91 -11.15
C VAL A 112 4.64 -11.06 -10.02
N SER A 113 3.83 -10.15 -9.49
CA SER A 113 4.25 -9.25 -8.40
C SER A 113 3.66 -9.73 -7.08
N VAL A 114 4.50 -10.27 -6.20
CA VAL A 114 4.12 -10.66 -4.85
C VAL A 114 4.56 -9.56 -3.90
N ILE A 115 3.59 -8.91 -3.28
CA ILE A 115 3.82 -7.69 -2.49
C ILE A 115 3.10 -7.85 -1.16
N LEU A 116 3.83 -7.73 -0.08
CA LEU A 116 3.34 -7.96 1.26
C LEU A 116 3.98 -6.99 2.24
N ASP A 117 3.35 -6.88 3.40
CA ASP A 117 3.92 -6.20 4.55
C ASP A 117 5.24 -6.87 4.98
N GLY A 118 6.23 -6.05 5.30
CA GLY A 118 7.58 -6.51 5.63
C GLY A 118 7.75 -7.04 7.05
N GLU A 119 6.82 -6.75 7.97
CA GLU A 119 6.95 -7.11 9.39
C GLU A 119 5.82 -8.04 9.84
N ASN A 120 4.57 -7.70 9.51
CA ASN A 120 3.40 -8.28 10.17
C ASN A 120 3.17 -9.77 9.89
N ALA A 121 3.59 -10.29 8.73
CA ALA A 121 3.37 -11.71 8.43
C ALA A 121 4.27 -12.63 9.27
N TRP A 122 5.49 -12.20 9.57
CA TRP A 122 6.57 -13.12 9.96
C TRP A 122 6.50 -13.59 11.41
N GLU A 123 5.95 -12.79 12.32
CA GLU A 123 5.79 -13.15 13.74
C GLU A 123 4.92 -14.40 13.94
N TYR A 124 4.07 -14.72 12.96
CA TYR A 124 3.20 -15.90 12.98
C TYR A 124 3.90 -17.17 12.46
N TYR A 125 5.08 -17.04 11.84
CA TYR A 125 5.85 -18.18 11.35
C TYR A 125 6.89 -18.65 12.37
N PRO A 126 7.19 -19.97 12.40
CA PRO A 126 8.35 -20.47 13.14
C PRO A 126 9.63 -19.72 12.75
N TYR A 127 10.36 -19.23 13.76
CA TYR A 127 11.62 -18.50 13.59
C TYR A 127 11.49 -17.27 12.66
N ASN A 128 10.39 -16.52 12.78
CA ASN A 128 10.12 -15.31 12.01
C ASN A 128 10.25 -15.52 10.49
N GLY A 129 9.73 -16.64 10.00
CA GLY A 129 9.71 -16.96 8.57
C GLY A 129 11.02 -17.49 8.00
N TYR A 130 12.08 -17.64 8.79
CA TYR A 130 13.41 -18.03 8.30
C TYR A 130 13.39 -19.29 7.42
N TYR A 131 12.77 -20.38 7.89
CA TYR A 131 12.72 -21.64 7.14
C TYR A 131 11.87 -21.52 5.88
N PHE A 132 10.72 -20.86 5.97
CA PHE A 132 9.84 -20.63 4.82
C PHE A 132 10.50 -19.81 3.72
N LEU A 133 11.11 -18.67 4.09
CA LEU A 133 11.81 -17.83 3.13
C LEU A 133 12.96 -18.59 2.49
N LYS A 134 13.78 -19.31 3.28
CA LYS A 134 14.89 -20.09 2.74
C LYS A 134 14.42 -21.11 1.71
N GLU A 135 13.45 -21.96 2.08
CA GLU A 135 12.94 -23.01 1.18
C GLU A 135 12.26 -22.41 -0.06
N LEU A 136 11.49 -21.33 0.10
CA LEU A 136 10.84 -20.63 -1.01
C LEU A 136 11.88 -20.06 -1.99
N TYR A 137 12.89 -19.34 -1.49
CA TYR A 137 13.93 -18.77 -2.35
C TYR A 137 14.80 -19.85 -3.02
N GLU A 138 15.08 -20.96 -2.33
CA GLU A 138 15.76 -22.12 -2.93
C GLU A 138 14.93 -22.74 -4.06
N ALA A 139 13.61 -22.92 -3.87
CA ALA A 139 12.72 -23.45 -4.90
C ALA A 139 12.64 -22.50 -6.11
N LEU A 140 12.47 -21.20 -5.89
CA LEU A 140 12.42 -20.19 -6.95
C LEU A 140 13.74 -20.08 -7.72
N ALA A 141 14.88 -20.10 -7.03
CA ALA A 141 16.19 -19.99 -7.66
C ALA A 141 16.55 -21.19 -8.54
N ASN A 142 16.04 -22.38 -8.18
CA ASN A 142 16.27 -23.62 -8.93
C ASN A 142 15.19 -23.89 -9.99
N HIS A 143 14.15 -23.06 -10.08
CA HIS A 143 13.06 -23.28 -11.02
C HIS A 143 13.51 -23.02 -12.48
N PRO A 144 13.32 -23.97 -13.42
CA PRO A 144 13.91 -23.87 -14.76
C PRO A 144 13.28 -22.79 -15.65
N ALA A 145 12.08 -22.32 -15.31
CA ALA A 145 11.29 -21.41 -16.14
C ALA A 145 10.84 -20.12 -15.42
N ILE A 146 11.20 -19.95 -14.15
CA ILE A 146 10.86 -18.76 -13.37
C ILE A 146 12.17 -18.04 -13.04
N ALA A 147 12.20 -16.74 -13.28
CA ALA A 147 13.33 -15.89 -12.94
C ALA A 147 12.91 -14.87 -11.89
N MET A 148 13.59 -14.86 -10.75
CA MET A 148 13.46 -13.79 -9.77
C MET A 148 14.18 -12.54 -10.29
N THR A 149 13.52 -11.39 -10.15
CA THR A 149 14.01 -10.12 -10.68
C THR A 149 13.43 -8.96 -9.89
N THR A 150 13.97 -7.76 -10.07
CA THR A 150 13.44 -6.54 -9.44
C THR A 150 12.56 -5.74 -10.41
N PHE A 151 11.69 -4.88 -9.88
CA PHE A 151 10.92 -3.97 -10.73
C PHE A 151 11.81 -3.07 -11.59
N SER A 152 12.96 -2.63 -11.07
CA SER A 152 13.92 -1.85 -11.85
C SER A 152 14.56 -2.64 -13.00
N ASP A 153 14.82 -3.93 -12.79
CA ASP A 153 15.35 -4.81 -13.84
C ASP A 153 14.29 -5.09 -14.92
N ILE A 154 13.01 -5.26 -14.53
CA ILE A 154 11.91 -5.33 -15.50
C ILE A 154 11.88 -4.08 -16.39
N LEU A 155 11.96 -2.89 -15.80
CA LEU A 155 12.01 -1.64 -16.57
C LEU A 155 13.24 -1.61 -17.50
N GLN A 156 14.40 -2.08 -17.03
CA GLN A 156 15.59 -2.15 -17.87
C GLN A 156 15.41 -3.13 -19.04
N MET A 157 14.87 -4.32 -18.79
CA MET A 157 14.57 -5.32 -19.81
C MET A 157 13.60 -4.77 -20.86
N GLN A 158 12.60 -3.97 -20.45
CA GLN A 158 11.70 -3.27 -21.36
C GLN A 158 12.43 -2.22 -22.20
N HIS A 159 13.31 -1.41 -21.60
CA HIS A 159 14.11 -0.42 -22.33
C HIS A 159 15.08 -1.06 -23.34
N THR A 160 15.67 -2.21 -23.01
CA THR A 160 16.59 -2.93 -23.91
C THR A 160 15.88 -3.84 -24.92
N GLY A 161 14.55 -3.90 -24.91
CA GLY A 161 13.75 -4.72 -25.83
C GLY A 161 13.75 -6.22 -25.54
N GLN A 162 14.18 -6.64 -24.34
CA GLN A 162 14.09 -8.03 -23.89
C GLN A 162 12.66 -8.39 -23.45
N LEU A 163 11.92 -7.42 -22.91
CA LEU A 163 10.50 -7.53 -22.58
C LEU A 163 9.69 -6.49 -23.37
N PRO A 164 8.41 -6.77 -23.68
CA PRO A 164 7.55 -5.79 -24.32
C PRO A 164 7.32 -4.57 -23.41
N PRO A 165 7.12 -3.37 -23.98
CA PRO A 165 6.83 -2.18 -23.18
C PRO A 165 5.53 -2.35 -22.38
N ALA A 166 5.46 -1.71 -21.21
CA ALA A 166 4.28 -1.75 -20.36
C ALA A 166 3.06 -1.17 -21.10
N LYS A 167 1.91 -1.84 -20.96
CA LYS A 167 0.65 -1.37 -21.56
C LYS A 167 0.23 -0.05 -20.91
N ILE A 168 -0.27 0.89 -21.70
CA ILE A 168 -0.82 2.13 -21.14
C ILE A 168 -2.10 1.78 -20.37
N LEU A 169 -2.20 2.24 -19.13
CA LEU A 169 -3.44 2.23 -18.35
C LEU A 169 -4.07 3.62 -18.46
N PRO A 170 -5.18 3.78 -19.23
CA PRO A 170 -5.73 5.10 -19.55
C PRO A 170 -6.23 5.87 -18.34
N GLN A 171 -6.86 5.16 -17.39
CA GLN A 171 -7.40 5.71 -16.16
C GLN A 171 -6.92 4.87 -14.99
N ILE A 172 -6.51 5.55 -13.91
CA ILE A 172 -6.30 4.91 -12.61
C ILE A 172 -7.50 5.23 -11.71
N ALA A 173 -8.03 4.19 -11.06
CA ALA A 173 -8.98 4.33 -9.97
C ALA A 173 -8.24 4.76 -8.70
N ALA A 174 -8.82 5.68 -7.93
CA ALA A 174 -8.25 6.07 -6.65
C ALA A 174 -8.57 4.99 -5.61
N GLY A 175 -7.55 4.46 -4.95
CA GLY A 175 -7.70 3.36 -4.00
C GLY A 175 -6.37 2.89 -3.44
N SER A 176 -6.44 1.89 -2.56
CA SER A 176 -5.28 1.29 -1.89
C SER A 176 -5.18 -0.19 -2.20
N TRP A 177 -4.11 -0.83 -1.74
CA TRP A 177 -4.00 -2.28 -1.80
C TRP A 177 -5.01 -3.04 -0.94
N VAL A 178 -5.69 -2.37 -0.01
CA VAL A 178 -6.79 -2.92 0.80
C VAL A 178 -8.12 -2.55 0.13
N TYR A 179 -8.87 -3.57 -0.29
CA TYR A 179 -10.19 -3.46 -0.94
C TYR A 179 -10.24 -2.65 -2.25
N GLY A 180 -9.12 -2.17 -2.77
CA GLY A 180 -9.08 -1.31 -3.96
C GLY A 180 -9.72 0.06 -3.77
N THR A 181 -9.95 0.48 -2.51
CA THR A 181 -10.56 1.76 -2.15
C THR A 181 -9.82 2.41 -0.98
N PHE A 182 -10.28 3.59 -0.54
CA PHE A 182 -9.77 4.26 0.67
C PHE A 182 -10.62 4.00 1.92
N SER A 183 -11.59 3.09 1.89
CA SER A 183 -12.53 2.85 2.99
C SER A 183 -11.84 2.49 4.33
N THR A 184 -10.63 1.95 4.27
CA THR A 184 -9.79 1.70 5.45
C THR A 184 -9.31 2.97 6.14
N TRP A 185 -9.24 4.13 5.48
CA TRP A 185 -8.77 5.40 6.08
C TRP A 185 -9.79 6.55 6.03
N ILE A 186 -10.91 6.40 5.32
CA ILE A 186 -11.98 7.41 5.26
C ILE A 186 -13.37 6.77 5.15
N GLY A 187 -14.41 7.47 5.62
CA GLY A 187 -15.81 7.10 5.41
C GLY A 187 -16.59 6.82 6.69
N SER A 188 -15.92 6.42 7.79
CA SER A 188 -16.57 6.30 9.10
C SER A 188 -16.65 7.64 9.83
N PRO A 189 -17.63 7.84 10.75
CA PRO A 189 -17.74 9.10 11.50
C PRO A 189 -16.44 9.50 12.22
N ALA A 190 -15.78 8.53 12.88
CA ALA A 190 -14.52 8.77 13.60
C ALA A 190 -13.38 9.17 12.65
N LYS A 191 -13.23 8.47 11.51
CA LYS A 191 -12.17 8.80 10.52
C LYS A 191 -12.41 10.16 9.87
N ASN A 192 -13.66 10.46 9.51
CA ASN A 192 -14.01 11.75 8.93
C ASN A 192 -13.75 12.89 9.92
N LEU A 193 -14.08 12.71 11.20
CA LEU A 193 -13.75 13.67 12.25
C LEU A 193 -12.23 13.87 12.38
N ALA A 194 -11.44 12.80 12.36
CA ALA A 194 -9.98 12.89 12.37
C ALA A 194 -9.43 13.68 11.16
N TRP A 195 -10.00 13.47 9.96
CA TRP A 195 -9.63 14.22 8.75
C TRP A 195 -9.99 15.70 8.87
N ASP A 196 -11.17 16.03 9.43
CA ASP A 196 -11.58 17.41 9.67
C ASP A 196 -10.62 18.13 10.62
N LEU A 197 -10.14 17.44 11.66
CA LEU A 197 -9.13 17.97 12.58
C LEU A 197 -7.79 18.23 11.89
N LEU A 198 -7.31 17.27 11.08
CA LEU A 198 -6.08 17.45 10.30
C LEU A 198 -6.20 18.62 9.30
N CYS A 199 -7.32 18.71 8.59
CA CYS A 199 -7.59 19.79 7.64
C CYS A 199 -7.58 21.17 8.32
N LYS A 200 -8.16 21.27 9.52
CA LYS A 200 -8.13 22.52 10.32
C LYS A 200 -6.70 22.86 10.76
N ALA A 201 -5.93 21.87 11.20
CA ALA A 201 -4.53 22.08 11.59
C ALA A 201 -3.66 22.49 10.41
N LYS A 202 -3.83 21.84 9.24
CA LYS A 202 -3.13 22.20 7.99
C LYS A 202 -3.45 23.62 7.52
N LYS A 203 -4.71 24.06 7.63
CA LYS A 203 -5.09 25.44 7.33
C LYS A 203 -4.40 26.44 8.25
N ALA A 204 -4.32 26.15 9.56
CA ALA A 204 -3.59 27.00 10.51
C ALA A 204 -2.09 27.03 10.21
N TYR A 205 -1.53 25.87 9.82
CA TYR A 205 -0.14 25.75 9.35
C TYR A 205 0.10 26.67 8.15
N ASP A 206 -0.69 26.54 7.08
CA ASP A 206 -0.50 27.30 5.83
C ASP A 206 -0.61 28.82 6.03
N GLN A 207 -1.46 29.25 6.96
CA GLN A 207 -1.64 30.66 7.30
C GLN A 207 -0.45 31.24 8.09
N THR A 208 0.26 30.41 8.86
CA THR A 208 1.24 30.88 9.84
C THR A 208 2.68 30.59 9.45
N ILE A 209 2.94 29.52 8.69
CA ILE A 209 4.30 29.00 8.45
C ILE A 209 5.27 30.06 7.90
N ASN A 210 4.80 30.95 7.04
CA ASN A 210 5.63 31.99 6.41
C ASN A 210 6.02 33.15 7.33
N SER A 211 5.40 33.28 8.51
CA SER A 211 5.77 34.30 9.51
C SER A 211 6.78 33.79 10.54
N LEU A 212 7.08 32.49 10.53
CA LEU A 212 7.98 31.84 11.48
C LEU A 212 9.45 31.89 11.02
N SER A 213 10.37 31.71 11.95
CA SER A 213 11.79 31.54 11.63
C SER A 213 12.03 30.22 10.89
N SER A 214 13.16 30.10 10.17
CA SER A 214 13.49 28.87 9.43
C SER A 214 13.56 27.63 10.34
N GLU A 215 14.07 27.76 11.57
CA GLU A 215 14.11 26.68 12.55
C GLU A 215 12.70 26.24 12.98
N GLN A 216 11.82 27.21 13.24
CA GLN A 216 10.42 26.95 13.58
C GLN A 216 9.67 26.30 12.42
N GLN A 217 9.95 26.72 11.17
CA GLN A 217 9.35 26.13 9.98
C GLN A 217 9.67 24.64 9.86
N GLN A 218 10.95 24.28 10.03
CA GLN A 218 11.38 22.88 9.99
C GLN A 218 10.72 22.04 11.09
N ALA A 219 10.61 22.60 12.31
CA ALA A 219 9.92 21.92 13.41
C ALA A 219 8.42 21.70 13.11
N CYS A 220 7.74 22.72 12.56
CA CYS A 220 6.34 22.61 12.17
C CYS A 220 6.14 21.63 11.01
N GLU A 221 7.00 21.65 10.00
CA GLU A 221 6.95 20.72 8.86
C GLU A 221 7.09 19.27 9.33
N ARG A 222 8.08 19.00 10.20
CA ARG A 222 8.25 17.67 10.80
C ARG A 222 7.03 17.26 11.63
N GLN A 223 6.46 18.16 12.42
CA GLN A 223 5.30 17.85 13.24
C GLN A 223 4.05 17.61 12.39
N LEU A 224 3.86 18.38 11.30
CA LEU A 224 2.78 18.16 10.36
C LEU A 224 2.90 16.81 9.66
N ALA A 225 4.11 16.42 9.23
CA ALA A 225 4.35 15.11 8.64
C ALA A 225 3.99 13.95 9.59
N ILE A 226 4.20 14.12 10.91
CA ILE A 226 3.73 13.15 11.92
C ILE A 226 2.20 13.12 11.97
N CYS A 227 1.54 14.27 11.95
CA CYS A 227 0.07 14.36 11.96
C CYS A 227 -0.57 13.75 10.69
N GLU A 228 0.13 13.77 9.56
CA GLU A 228 -0.33 13.21 8.28
C GLU A 228 -0.14 11.70 8.15
N GLY A 229 0.39 11.02 9.18
CA GLY A 229 0.58 9.56 9.20
C GLY A 229 -0.73 8.79 8.99
N SER A 230 -0.74 7.83 8.06
CA SER A 230 -1.92 7.01 7.76
C SER A 230 -2.31 6.07 8.89
N ASP A 231 -1.36 5.69 9.76
CA ASP A 231 -1.58 4.83 10.93
C ASP A 231 -2.70 5.36 11.82
N TRP A 232 -2.80 6.67 12.03
CA TRP A 232 -3.86 7.26 12.85
C TRP A 232 -5.25 6.82 12.36
N PHE A 233 -5.45 6.87 11.05
CA PHE A 233 -6.71 6.57 10.38
C PHE A 233 -6.98 5.07 10.24
N TRP A 234 -5.95 4.24 10.30
CA TRP A 234 -6.08 2.79 10.35
C TRP A 234 -6.78 2.34 11.64
N TRP A 235 -6.39 2.95 12.77
CA TRP A 235 -6.86 2.57 14.10
C TRP A 235 -8.27 3.07 14.41
N PHE A 236 -8.67 4.25 13.92
CA PHE A 236 -9.99 4.80 14.21
C PHE A 236 -11.15 3.95 13.68
N GLY A 237 -12.15 3.71 14.53
CA GLY A 237 -13.33 2.92 14.18
C GLY A 237 -13.78 2.03 15.33
N ASP A 238 -14.77 1.19 15.06
CA ASP A 238 -15.39 0.26 16.01
C ASP A 238 -14.86 -1.18 15.89
N TYR A 239 -14.12 -1.50 14.82
CA TYR A 239 -13.65 -2.85 14.54
C TYR A 239 -12.30 -3.21 15.19
N ASN A 240 -11.52 -2.24 15.66
CA ASN A 240 -10.25 -2.47 16.34
C ASN A 240 -10.42 -2.56 17.87
N ALA A 241 -9.46 -3.19 18.54
CA ALA A 241 -9.45 -3.35 19.99
C ALA A 241 -9.41 -1.99 20.72
N SER A 242 -10.27 -1.80 21.72
CA SER A 242 -10.45 -0.52 22.42
C SER A 242 -9.17 0.07 23.02
N ASP A 243 -8.30 -0.75 23.61
CA ASP A 243 -7.05 -0.26 24.23
C ASP A 243 -6.09 0.34 23.20
N SER A 244 -5.98 -0.32 22.04
CA SER A 244 -5.19 0.16 20.90
C SER A 244 -5.77 1.46 20.36
N VAL A 245 -7.09 1.50 20.10
CA VAL A 245 -7.77 2.70 19.59
C VAL A 245 -7.58 3.89 20.54
N LYS A 246 -7.77 3.68 21.84
CA LYS A 246 -7.60 4.74 22.85
C LYS A 246 -6.17 5.28 22.87
N SER A 247 -5.17 4.42 22.71
CA SER A 247 -3.77 4.83 22.70
C SER A 247 -3.44 5.66 21.45
N PHE A 248 -3.81 5.18 20.27
CA PHE A 248 -3.59 5.91 19.00
C PHE A 248 -4.39 7.21 18.93
N ASP A 249 -5.60 7.24 19.47
CA ASP A 249 -6.44 8.43 19.59
C ASP A 249 -5.76 9.54 20.41
N GLN A 250 -5.28 9.20 21.62
CA GLN A 250 -4.58 10.15 22.48
C GLN A 250 -3.30 10.66 21.84
N LEU A 251 -2.53 9.78 21.19
CA LEU A 251 -1.30 10.14 20.49
C LEU A 251 -1.56 11.07 19.31
N TYR A 252 -2.56 10.77 18.48
CA TYR A 252 -2.92 11.59 17.34
C TYR A 252 -3.34 13.01 17.76
N ARG A 253 -4.25 13.12 18.73
CA ARG A 253 -4.69 14.43 19.24
C ARG A 253 -3.52 15.20 19.86
N ARG A 254 -2.64 14.55 20.60
CA ARG A 254 -1.43 15.19 21.16
C ARG A 254 -0.52 15.74 20.05
N ASN A 255 -0.32 15.02 18.95
CA ASN A 255 0.47 15.52 17.82
C ASN A 255 -0.17 16.76 17.17
N LEU A 256 -1.50 16.78 17.01
CA LEU A 256 -2.20 17.96 16.54
C LEU A 256 -2.05 19.15 17.50
N MET A 257 -2.22 18.93 18.81
CA MET A 257 -2.01 19.97 19.83
C MET A 257 -0.59 20.54 19.78
N ASN A 258 0.42 19.67 19.65
CA ASN A 258 1.82 20.09 19.52
C ASN A 258 2.04 20.94 18.26
N LEU A 259 1.39 20.60 17.15
CA LEU A 259 1.45 21.42 15.93
C LEU A 259 0.90 22.83 16.19
N TYR A 260 -0.26 22.96 16.84
CA TYR A 260 -0.82 24.27 17.20
C TYR A 260 0.13 25.07 18.12
N GLN A 261 0.76 24.41 19.10
CA GLN A 261 1.75 25.05 19.97
C GLN A 261 2.97 25.56 19.21
N LEU A 262 3.52 24.76 18.29
CA LEU A 262 4.67 25.16 17.46
C LEU A 262 4.32 26.34 16.53
N LEU A 263 3.09 26.38 16.03
CA LEU A 263 2.58 27.50 15.24
C LEU A 263 2.26 28.75 16.08
N GLY A 264 2.32 28.68 17.41
CA GLY A 264 1.91 29.77 18.30
C GLY A 264 0.41 30.07 18.25
N GLN A 265 -0.41 29.10 17.85
CA GLN A 265 -1.86 29.21 17.72
C GLN A 265 -2.56 28.58 18.92
N PRO A 266 -3.76 29.07 19.31
CA PRO A 266 -4.53 28.43 20.38
C PRO A 266 -4.93 27.02 19.98
N ILE A 267 -4.85 26.09 20.94
CA ILE A 267 -5.28 24.70 20.76
C ILE A 267 -6.82 24.67 20.69
N PRO A 268 -7.42 24.09 19.64
CA PRO A 268 -8.86 23.90 19.59
C PRO A 268 -9.39 22.99 20.72
N GLU A 269 -10.42 23.43 21.44
CA GLU A 269 -11.01 22.69 22.57
C GLU A 269 -11.43 21.26 22.21
N ASN A 270 -11.92 21.06 20.99
CA ASN A 270 -12.35 19.74 20.52
C ASN A 270 -11.21 18.72 20.35
N LEU A 271 -9.93 19.13 20.44
CA LEU A 271 -8.81 18.19 20.51
C LEU A 271 -8.68 17.54 21.90
N HIS A 272 -9.32 18.07 22.93
CA HIS A 272 -9.33 17.45 24.26
C HIS A 272 -10.32 16.28 24.36
N GLU A 273 -11.29 16.21 23.45
CA GLU A 273 -12.28 15.15 23.37
C GLU A 273 -11.77 13.94 22.55
N PRO A 274 -12.02 12.69 22.99
CA PRO A 274 -11.73 11.49 22.20
C PRO A 274 -12.47 11.48 20.85
N ILE A 275 -11.79 11.00 19.81
CA ILE A 275 -12.36 10.78 18.47
C ILE A 275 -13.02 9.40 18.38
N SER A 276 -12.42 8.39 18.99
CA SER A 276 -12.90 7.00 18.93
C SER A 276 -12.59 6.20 20.20
N HIS A 277 -13.45 5.21 20.49
CA HIS A 277 -13.33 4.32 21.66
C HIS A 277 -13.01 2.85 21.30
N GLY A 278 -12.99 2.50 20.00
CA GLY A 278 -12.84 1.10 19.56
C GLY A 278 -14.03 0.23 19.93
N GLY A 279 -13.83 -1.10 19.89
CA GLY A 279 -14.85 -2.05 20.37
C GLY A 279 -14.85 -3.43 19.70
N GLY A 280 -13.90 -3.72 18.82
CA GLY A 280 -13.91 -4.94 17.99
C GLY A 280 -12.80 -5.94 18.31
N SER A 281 -12.86 -7.08 17.62
CA SER A 281 -11.89 -8.19 17.69
C SER A 281 -11.40 -8.55 16.28
N SER A 282 -10.40 -7.83 15.80
CA SER A 282 -9.80 -8.01 14.47
C SER A 282 -8.84 -9.22 14.40
N GLU A 283 -8.76 -9.87 13.23
CA GLU A 283 -7.71 -10.86 12.92
C GLU A 283 -6.32 -10.22 13.06
N ASN A 284 -5.32 -10.97 13.51
CA ASN A 284 -3.95 -10.49 13.76
C ASN A 284 -3.90 -9.19 14.59
N ALA A 285 -4.81 -9.05 15.57
CA ALA A 285 -4.97 -7.84 16.38
C ALA A 285 -5.20 -6.54 15.56
N GLY A 286 -5.54 -6.66 14.29
CA GLY A 286 -5.77 -5.56 13.36
C GLY A 286 -4.51 -4.95 12.76
N THR A 287 -3.32 -5.55 12.88
CA THR A 287 -2.06 -4.98 12.35
C THR A 287 -1.93 -5.10 10.83
N MET A 288 -2.62 -6.06 10.22
CA MET A 288 -2.62 -6.27 8.77
C MET A 288 -4.01 -6.66 8.25
N ARG A 289 -4.24 -6.45 6.94
CA ARG A 289 -5.49 -6.79 6.25
C ARG A 289 -5.23 -7.49 4.92
N ARG A 290 -6.18 -8.33 4.52
CA ARG A 290 -6.21 -8.97 3.19
C ARG A 290 -6.46 -7.92 2.11
N GLY A 291 -6.04 -8.23 0.88
CA GLY A 291 -6.29 -7.35 -0.27
C GLY A 291 -7.77 -7.28 -0.63
N GLN A 292 -8.50 -8.38 -0.43
CA GLN A 292 -9.93 -8.53 -0.66
C GLN A 292 -10.56 -9.37 0.47
N ASP A 293 -11.88 -9.29 0.63
CA ASP A 293 -12.60 -10.19 1.53
C ASP A 293 -12.51 -11.64 1.01
N ALA A 294 -12.46 -12.60 1.94
CA ALA A 294 -12.34 -14.04 1.65
C ALA A 294 -13.64 -14.65 1.09
#